data_AF-A0A5P8I3U3-F1
#
_entry.id   AF-A0A5P8I3U3-F1
#
_cell.length_a   1.000
_cell.length_b   1.000
_cell.length_c   1.000
_cell.angle_alpha   90.00
_cell.angle_beta   90.00
_cell.angle_gamma   90.00
#
_symmetry.space_group_name_H-M   'P 1'
#
loop_
_entity.id
_entity.type
_entity.pdbx_description
1 polymer ?
#
loop_
_entity_poly.entity_id
_entity_poly.type
_entity_poly.pdbx_seq_one_letter_code
_entity_poly.pdbx_strand_id
1 'polypeptide(L)'
;MAGFGIPRSYRHMDGFGVHTYRLVTDAGESKLVKWHWKTKQGRASLYWEEAQILAGKNADAHRGDLFDAISSGNYPEWELAVQIIDEDQALAFGFDVLDPTKIIPEELAPLRKLGVMKLDTNPTNYFAETEQVMFQPGHIVRGVDFTEDPLLQGRIFSYLDTQLNRHGGPNFEQLPINRPVVPIHNNNRDGAGQNLIHKNTAAYSPNTLNGGFPQQANQTSGRGFFTAPSRTVTGNLVRGLSSTFNDHWSQPRLFYNSLEPVEQQFLINAIRFETSHLQSTTVKQNVLQQLNRISNDVATRVASALGMSAPKPDPTFYHNNVTQGISITNGTLPTIAMLKVGILTTTISNSSASAMSQATDLKTRLAKDGLVVTIVAERLATGVDKTYSAADATDFDAVVVTSGADAAGIFDLTASSSFYPPMRPLQI
;
A
#
# COMPACT_ATOMS: atom_id res chain seq x y z
N MET A 1 4.02 1.75 -11.93
CA MET A 1 4.57 2.69 -12.93
C MET A 1 4.16 4.12 -12.66
N ALA A 2 2.90 4.40 -12.27
CA ALA A 2 2.58 5.68 -11.62
C ALA A 2 3.13 5.76 -10.19
N GLY A 3 2.92 6.89 -9.51
CA GLY A 3 3.41 7.18 -8.15
C GLY A 3 2.96 6.18 -7.07
N PHE A 4 1.90 5.41 -7.31
CA PHE A 4 1.47 4.31 -6.44
C PHE A 4 2.54 3.23 -6.20
N GLY A 5 3.53 3.11 -7.11
CA GLY A 5 4.64 2.17 -6.94
C GLY A 5 5.75 2.66 -5.99
N ILE A 6 5.75 3.95 -5.66
CA ILE A 6 6.76 4.61 -4.82
C ILE A 6 6.07 5.59 -3.84
N PRO A 7 5.16 5.08 -2.98
CA PRO A 7 4.43 5.94 -2.05
C PRO A 7 5.37 6.64 -1.09
N ARG A 8 5.00 7.85 -0.65
CA ARG A 8 5.81 8.64 0.31
C ARG A 8 5.97 7.93 1.65
N SER A 9 4.91 7.29 2.14
CA SER A 9 4.95 6.36 3.26
C SER A 9 3.69 5.49 3.28
N TYR A 10 3.67 4.46 4.15
CA TYR A 10 2.46 3.65 4.35
C TYR A 10 1.25 4.49 4.74
N ARG A 11 1.44 5.60 5.47
CA ARG A 11 0.34 6.48 5.91
C ARG A 11 -0.30 7.25 4.76
N HIS A 12 0.41 7.43 3.65
CA HIS A 12 -0.02 8.20 2.48
C HIS A 12 -0.48 7.34 1.30
N MET A 13 -0.91 6.11 1.57
CA MET A 13 -1.51 5.23 0.57
C MET A 13 -2.91 4.79 0.99
N ASP A 14 -3.78 4.58 0.00
CA ASP A 14 -5.03 3.86 0.20
C ASP A 14 -4.78 2.34 0.27
N GLY A 15 -5.78 1.59 0.76
CA GLY A 15 -5.80 0.14 0.72
C GLY A 15 -7.01 -0.39 -0.05
N PHE A 16 -6.88 -1.53 -0.72
CA PHE A 16 -7.95 -2.11 -1.53
C PHE A 16 -8.04 -3.62 -1.29
N GLY A 17 -9.27 -4.13 -1.15
CA GLY A 17 -9.50 -5.58 -1.11
C GLY A 17 -9.28 -6.28 -2.46
N VAL A 18 -9.22 -5.50 -3.54
CA VAL A 18 -9.12 -5.90 -4.96
C VAL A 18 -10.32 -6.72 -5.44
N HIS A 19 -10.54 -7.88 -4.85
CA HIS A 19 -11.60 -8.80 -5.22
C HIS A 19 -12.97 -8.23 -4.90
N THR A 20 -13.95 -8.69 -5.66
CA THR A 20 -15.34 -8.56 -5.25
C THR A 20 -15.62 -9.61 -4.17
N TYR A 21 -16.19 -9.20 -3.05
CA TYR A 21 -16.68 -10.07 -1.99
C TYR A 21 -18.21 -10.01 -1.94
N ARG A 22 -18.83 -10.77 -1.04
CA ARG A 22 -20.24 -10.64 -0.69
C ARG A 22 -20.39 -10.12 0.73
N LEU A 23 -21.34 -9.22 0.95
CA LEU A 23 -21.96 -8.98 2.26
C LEU A 23 -23.25 -9.78 2.32
N VAL A 24 -23.47 -10.51 3.41
CA VAL A 24 -24.60 -11.45 3.57
C VAL A 24 -25.38 -11.09 4.83
N THR A 25 -26.69 -10.89 4.70
CA THR A 25 -27.56 -10.61 5.87
C THR A 25 -27.88 -11.91 6.61
N ASP A 26 -28.39 -11.82 7.85
CA ASP A 26 -28.83 -13.00 8.60
C ASP A 26 -29.97 -13.77 7.90
N ALA A 27 -30.75 -13.10 7.04
CA ALA A 27 -31.78 -13.70 6.20
C ALA A 27 -31.22 -14.46 4.98
N GLY A 28 -29.92 -14.30 4.67
CA GLY A 28 -29.26 -14.94 3.54
C GLY A 28 -29.28 -14.12 2.24
N GLU A 29 -29.75 -12.87 2.28
CA GLU A 29 -29.63 -11.95 1.14
C GLU A 29 -28.19 -11.48 0.99
N SER A 30 -27.70 -11.37 -0.25
CA SER A 30 -26.33 -10.96 -0.52
C SER A 30 -26.25 -9.77 -1.47
N LYS A 31 -25.20 -8.97 -1.29
CA LYS A 31 -24.76 -7.92 -2.23
C LYS A 31 -23.27 -8.06 -2.49
N LEU A 32 -22.84 -7.68 -3.69
CA LEU A 32 -21.43 -7.68 -4.08
C LEU A 32 -20.75 -6.41 -3.57
N VAL A 33 -19.51 -6.55 -3.12
CA VAL A 33 -18.78 -5.47 -2.44
C VAL A 33 -17.31 -5.36 -2.87
N LYS A 34 -16.82 -4.13 -3.02
CA LYS A 34 -15.37 -3.82 -3.09
C LYS A 34 -14.96 -3.07 -1.83
N TRP A 35 -13.89 -3.51 -1.17
CA TRP A 35 -13.36 -2.88 0.04
C TRP A 35 -12.31 -1.81 -0.28
N HIS A 36 -12.44 -0.66 0.38
CA HIS A 36 -11.54 0.48 0.24
C HIS A 36 -11.15 1.02 1.62
N TRP A 37 -9.87 1.28 1.82
CA TRP A 37 -9.33 2.05 2.93
C TRP A 37 -8.84 3.39 2.38
N LYS A 38 -9.52 4.47 2.74
CA LYS A 38 -9.18 5.82 2.28
C LYS A 38 -8.31 6.52 3.32
N THR A 39 -7.07 6.86 2.96
CA THR A 39 -6.16 7.53 3.90
C THR A 39 -6.69 8.89 4.31
N LYS A 40 -6.65 9.19 5.61
CA LYS A 40 -6.98 10.52 6.15
C LYS A 40 -5.78 11.46 6.15
N GLN A 41 -4.58 10.98 5.81
CA GLN A 41 -3.37 11.77 5.65
C GLN A 41 -3.23 12.35 4.24
N GLY A 42 -4.05 11.90 3.28
CA GLY A 42 -3.89 12.22 1.86
C GLY A 42 -2.86 11.32 1.17
N ARG A 43 -2.90 11.32 -0.16
CA ARG A 43 -1.99 10.49 -0.97
C ARG A 43 -0.76 11.31 -1.37
N ALA A 44 0.40 10.67 -1.31
CA ALA A 44 1.66 11.26 -1.75
C ALA A 44 2.60 10.18 -2.27
N SER A 45 3.42 10.53 -3.25
CA SER A 45 4.44 9.66 -3.84
C SER A 45 5.76 10.39 -3.97
N LEU A 46 6.84 9.61 -3.96
CA LEU A 46 8.18 10.08 -4.28
C LEU A 46 8.35 10.27 -5.80
N TYR A 47 9.43 10.91 -6.20
CA TYR A 47 9.97 10.76 -7.56
C TYR A 47 10.83 9.49 -7.66
N TRP A 48 11.08 9.02 -8.88
CA TRP A 48 11.79 7.74 -9.06
C TRP A 48 13.25 7.84 -8.61
N GLU A 49 13.95 8.89 -9.03
CA GLU A 49 15.31 9.19 -8.64
C GLU A 49 15.45 9.36 -7.13
N GLU A 50 14.48 10.00 -6.49
CA GLU A 50 14.40 10.16 -5.04
C GLU A 50 14.24 8.80 -4.35
N ALA A 51 13.33 7.95 -4.84
CA ALA A 51 13.11 6.61 -4.32
C ALA A 51 14.36 5.72 -4.43
N GLN A 52 15.12 5.84 -5.53
CA GLN A 52 16.38 5.11 -5.70
C GLN A 52 17.46 5.55 -4.70
N ILE A 53 17.61 6.87 -4.49
CA ILE A 53 18.55 7.40 -3.49
C ILE A 53 18.12 6.99 -2.09
N LEU A 54 16.84 7.12 -1.77
CA LEU A 54 16.27 6.76 -0.47
C LEU A 54 16.52 5.27 -0.16
N ALA A 55 16.37 4.38 -1.14
CA ALA A 55 16.64 2.95 -0.95
C ALA A 55 18.08 2.67 -0.49
N GLY A 56 19.06 3.47 -0.96
CA GLY A 56 20.46 3.37 -0.52
C GLY A 56 20.75 4.10 0.79
N LYS A 57 20.09 5.23 1.05
CA LYS A 57 20.31 6.07 2.23
C LYS A 57 19.58 5.55 3.47
N ASN A 58 18.39 5.00 3.29
CA ASN A 58 17.54 4.49 4.35
C ASN A 58 16.54 3.44 3.81
N ALA A 59 16.95 2.18 3.82
CA ALA A 59 16.07 1.06 3.45
C ALA A 59 14.86 0.88 4.39
N ASP A 60 14.89 1.49 5.58
CA ASP A 60 13.85 1.42 6.59
C ASP A 60 12.88 2.62 6.56
N ALA A 61 12.94 3.46 5.52
CA ALA A 61 12.23 4.74 5.48
C ALA A 61 10.72 4.66 5.80
N HIS A 62 9.99 3.70 5.21
CA HIS A 62 8.55 3.57 5.45
C HIS A 62 8.21 3.00 6.82
N ARG A 63 8.97 2.01 7.31
CA ARG A 63 8.75 1.44 8.64
C ARG A 63 9.13 2.42 9.74
N GLY A 64 10.20 3.20 9.55
CA GLY A 64 10.60 4.29 10.43
C GLY A 64 9.55 5.39 10.46
N ASP A 65 9.04 5.84 9.31
CA ASP A 65 7.95 6.84 9.24
C ASP A 65 6.72 6.41 10.05
N LEU A 66 6.27 5.16 9.89
CA LEU A 66 5.12 4.64 10.63
C LEU A 66 5.42 4.55 12.14
N PHE A 67 6.58 4.02 12.50
CA PHE A 67 6.99 3.87 13.90
C PHE A 67 7.08 5.21 14.62
N ASP A 68 7.69 6.21 13.99
CA ASP A 68 7.86 7.56 14.53
C ASP A 68 6.51 8.30 14.65
N ALA A 69 5.63 8.15 13.65
CA ALA A 69 4.29 8.73 13.68
C ALA A 69 3.49 8.20 14.87
N ILE A 70 3.50 6.89 15.11
CA ILE A 70 2.83 6.29 16.26
C ILE A 70 3.48 6.73 17.58
N SER A 71 4.82 6.70 17.66
CA SER A 71 5.55 7.05 18.89
C SER A 71 5.38 8.52 19.30
N SER A 72 5.12 9.40 18.33
CA SER A 72 4.86 10.83 18.57
C SER A 72 3.38 11.17 18.79
N GLY A 73 2.48 10.17 18.82
CA GLY A 73 1.04 10.38 18.96
C GLY A 73 0.31 10.83 17.69
N ASN A 74 1.01 10.89 16.56
CA ASN A 74 0.46 11.20 15.23
C ASN A 74 -0.04 9.93 14.54
N TYR A 75 -1.05 9.33 15.15
CA TYR A 75 -1.62 8.06 14.72
C TYR A 75 -2.28 8.15 13.33
N PRO A 76 -1.82 7.39 12.33
CA PRO A 76 -2.46 7.40 11.03
C PRO A 76 -3.83 6.74 11.07
N GLU A 77 -4.74 7.30 10.28
CA GLU A 77 -6.12 6.84 10.15
C GLU A 77 -6.51 6.56 8.70
N TRP A 78 -7.39 5.59 8.53
CA TRP A 78 -8.07 5.29 7.27
C TRP A 78 -9.57 5.12 7.51
N GLU A 79 -10.37 5.64 6.60
CA GLU A 79 -11.80 5.38 6.56
C GLU A 79 -12.07 4.09 5.79
N LEU A 80 -12.75 3.14 6.42
CA LEU A 80 -13.26 1.95 5.75
C LEU A 80 -14.47 2.36 4.93
N ALA A 81 -14.43 2.11 3.64
CA ALA A 81 -15.54 2.31 2.75
C ALA A 81 -15.76 1.12 1.83
N VAL A 82 -16.98 1.01 1.33
CA VAL A 82 -17.36 -0.04 0.39
C VAL A 82 -18.13 0.52 -0.78
N GLN A 83 -17.86 -0.02 -1.97
CA GLN A 83 -18.79 0.05 -3.09
C GLN A 83 -19.73 -1.16 -2.96
N ILE A 84 -21.04 -0.94 -3.05
CA ILE A 84 -22.05 -1.99 -2.92
C ILE A 84 -22.88 -2.00 -4.20
N ILE A 85 -22.98 -3.16 -4.84
CA ILE A 85 -23.80 -3.39 -6.04
C ILE A 85 -24.66 -4.64 -5.86
N ASP A 86 -25.74 -4.73 -6.62
CA ASP A 86 -26.59 -5.92 -6.66
C ASP A 86 -25.93 -7.08 -7.40
N GLU A 87 -26.31 -8.33 -7.09
CA GLU A 87 -25.74 -9.53 -7.70
C GLU A 87 -25.96 -9.58 -9.23
N ASP A 88 -27.08 -9.03 -9.71
CA ASP A 88 -27.40 -8.94 -11.14
C ASP A 88 -26.56 -7.90 -11.89
N GLN A 89 -25.83 -7.04 -11.18
CA GLN A 89 -24.92 -6.06 -11.76
C GLN A 89 -23.53 -6.61 -12.05
N ALA A 90 -23.27 -7.90 -11.82
CA ALA A 90 -21.96 -8.52 -11.97
C ALA A 90 -21.30 -8.31 -13.35
N LEU A 91 -22.12 -8.13 -14.41
CA LEU A 91 -21.68 -7.86 -15.78
C LEU A 91 -22.20 -6.50 -16.32
N ALA A 92 -22.87 -5.69 -15.50
CA ALA A 92 -23.61 -4.51 -15.98
C ALA A 92 -22.72 -3.32 -16.37
N PHE A 93 -21.46 -3.30 -15.91
CA PHE A 93 -20.56 -2.16 -16.09
C PHE A 93 -19.63 -2.25 -17.30
N GLY A 94 -19.89 -3.21 -18.21
CA GLY A 94 -19.04 -3.45 -19.38
C GLY A 94 -17.78 -4.27 -19.11
N PHE A 95 -17.66 -4.82 -17.90
CA PHE A 95 -16.65 -5.78 -17.49
C PHE A 95 -17.22 -6.70 -16.41
N ASP A 96 -16.51 -7.79 -16.14
CA ASP A 96 -16.89 -8.75 -15.11
C ASP A 96 -16.33 -8.33 -13.75
N VAL A 97 -17.17 -8.19 -12.73
CA VAL A 97 -16.70 -7.83 -11.38
C VAL A 97 -15.94 -8.98 -10.72
N LEU A 98 -16.01 -10.20 -11.25
CA LEU A 98 -15.16 -11.33 -10.82
C LEU A 98 -13.74 -11.24 -11.41
N ASP A 99 -13.49 -10.33 -12.35
CA ASP A 99 -12.17 -10.08 -12.90
C ASP A 99 -11.37 -9.14 -11.95
N PRO A 100 -10.31 -9.63 -11.30
CA PRO A 100 -9.52 -8.82 -10.36
C PRO A 100 -8.67 -7.75 -11.06
N THR A 101 -8.62 -7.72 -12.40
CA THR A 101 -7.94 -6.67 -13.17
C THR A 101 -8.80 -5.42 -13.36
N LYS A 102 -10.04 -5.43 -12.86
CA LYS A 102 -11.02 -4.37 -13.08
C LYS A 102 -11.39 -3.65 -11.78
N ILE A 103 -11.36 -2.32 -11.82
CA ILE A 103 -11.97 -1.44 -10.82
C ILE A 103 -13.42 -1.16 -11.20
N ILE A 104 -14.24 -0.81 -10.20
CA ILE A 104 -15.54 -0.19 -10.42
C ILE A 104 -15.34 1.31 -10.27
N PRO A 105 -15.43 2.11 -11.36
CA PRO A 105 -15.41 3.57 -11.27
C PRO A 105 -16.40 4.08 -10.21
N GLU A 106 -15.98 5.05 -9.40
CA GLU A 106 -16.80 5.56 -8.30
C GLU A 106 -18.10 6.24 -8.80
N GLU A 107 -18.10 6.70 -10.05
CA GLU A 107 -19.28 7.27 -10.73
C GLU A 107 -20.37 6.21 -10.97
N LEU A 108 -20.00 4.93 -11.06
CA LEU A 108 -20.93 3.81 -11.24
C LEU A 108 -21.41 3.24 -9.91
N ALA A 109 -20.54 3.24 -8.90
CA ALA A 109 -20.87 2.81 -7.54
C ALA A 109 -20.11 3.67 -6.50
N PRO A 110 -20.78 4.59 -5.81
CA PRO A 110 -20.13 5.48 -4.85
C PRO A 110 -19.67 4.73 -3.60
N LEU A 111 -18.64 5.27 -2.94
CA LEU A 111 -18.15 4.76 -1.67
C LEU A 111 -19.14 5.05 -0.52
N ARG A 112 -19.43 4.00 0.26
CA ARG A 112 -20.22 4.07 1.50
C ARG A 112 -19.31 3.82 2.69
N LYS A 113 -19.20 4.82 3.56
CA LYS A 113 -18.33 4.81 4.75
C LYS A 113 -18.92 3.88 5.82
N LEU A 114 -18.08 3.03 6.41
CA LEU A 114 -18.46 2.05 7.43
C LEU A 114 -17.83 2.33 8.79
N GLY A 115 -16.62 2.89 8.83
CA GLY A 115 -15.90 3.13 10.08
C GLY A 115 -14.48 3.67 9.85
N VAL A 116 -13.70 3.74 10.92
CA VAL A 116 -12.32 4.24 10.88
C VAL A 116 -11.39 3.22 11.53
N MET A 117 -10.27 2.94 10.87
CA MET A 117 -9.12 2.24 11.46
C MET A 117 -8.07 3.28 11.83
N LYS A 118 -7.53 3.13 13.04
CA LYS A 118 -6.45 3.96 13.57
C LYS A 118 -5.35 3.02 14.05
N LEU A 119 -4.11 3.29 13.63
CA LEU A 119 -2.95 2.56 14.14
C LEU A 119 -2.29 3.43 15.21
N ASP A 120 -2.39 3.03 16.47
CA ASP A 120 -1.98 3.86 17.61
C ASP A 120 -0.94 3.23 18.54
N THR A 121 -0.51 2.01 18.25
CA THR A 121 0.43 1.26 19.08
C THR A 121 1.44 0.53 18.22
N ASN A 122 2.73 0.71 18.52
CA ASN A 122 3.82 -0.03 17.88
C ASN A 122 3.96 -1.42 18.51
N PRO A 123 4.47 -2.42 17.76
CA PRO A 123 4.77 -3.73 18.34
C PRO A 123 5.83 -3.60 19.44
N THR A 124 5.69 -4.39 20.50
CA THR A 124 6.70 -4.51 21.55
C THR A 124 7.89 -5.34 21.05
N ASN A 125 7.62 -6.39 20.26
CA ASN A 125 8.65 -7.19 19.61
C ASN A 125 8.27 -7.46 18.15
N TYR A 126 9.08 -6.91 17.23
CA TYR A 126 8.85 -7.04 15.79
C TYR A 126 8.69 -8.49 15.33
N PHE A 127 9.53 -9.41 15.81
CA PHE A 127 9.47 -10.81 15.37
C PHE A 127 8.24 -11.54 15.91
N ALA A 128 7.91 -11.34 17.20
CA ALA A 128 6.77 -11.98 17.85
C ALA A 128 5.42 -11.53 17.28
N GLU A 129 5.35 -10.29 16.78
CA GLU A 129 4.11 -9.67 16.32
C GLU A 129 4.10 -9.50 14.80
N THR A 130 5.00 -8.70 14.23
CA THR A 130 5.00 -8.37 12.79
C THR A 130 5.48 -9.52 11.91
N GLU A 131 6.58 -10.19 12.25
CA GLU A 131 7.12 -11.26 11.39
C GLU A 131 6.24 -12.54 11.46
N GLN A 132 5.62 -12.77 12.61
CA GLN A 132 4.80 -13.95 12.89
C GLN A 132 3.29 -13.75 12.72
N VAL A 133 2.82 -12.56 12.32
CA VAL A 133 1.42 -12.40 11.91
C VAL A 133 1.16 -13.18 10.62
N MET A 134 0.08 -13.97 10.61
CA MET A 134 -0.25 -14.89 9.52
C MET A 134 -1.66 -14.63 9.01
N PHE A 135 -1.82 -13.52 8.28
CA PHE A 135 -3.07 -13.15 7.61
C PHE A 135 -3.54 -14.23 6.64
N GLN A 136 -4.86 -14.42 6.52
CA GLN A 136 -5.47 -15.27 5.51
C GLN A 136 -6.78 -14.69 5.01
N PRO A 137 -7.08 -14.70 3.70
CA PRO A 137 -8.44 -14.44 3.22
C PRO A 137 -9.47 -15.43 3.76
N GLY A 138 -9.02 -16.63 4.16
CA GLY A 138 -9.84 -17.64 4.82
C GLY A 138 -10.26 -17.28 6.25
N HIS A 139 -9.67 -16.25 6.87
CA HIS A 139 -10.12 -15.68 8.14
C HIS A 139 -11.38 -14.82 7.93
N ILE A 140 -12.47 -15.47 7.52
CA ILE A 140 -13.75 -14.85 7.23
C ILE A 140 -14.71 -15.00 8.42
N VAL A 141 -15.67 -14.08 8.53
CA VAL A 141 -16.68 -14.07 9.59
C VAL A 141 -18.09 -14.09 9.00
N ARG A 142 -19.07 -14.56 9.78
CA ARG A 142 -20.49 -14.50 9.41
C ARG A 142 -20.86 -13.06 9.01
N GLY A 143 -21.49 -12.93 7.85
CA GLY A 143 -21.85 -11.64 7.26
C GLY A 143 -20.99 -11.25 6.06
N VAL A 144 -19.91 -11.97 5.80
CA VAL A 144 -19.07 -11.84 4.60
C VAL A 144 -18.94 -13.21 3.94
N ASP A 145 -19.00 -13.27 2.61
CA ASP A 145 -18.73 -14.49 1.84
C ASP A 145 -17.85 -14.16 0.61
N PHE A 146 -17.30 -15.21 0.00
CA PHE A 146 -16.45 -15.12 -1.17
C PHE A 146 -17.25 -14.99 -2.47
N THR A 147 -16.56 -14.58 -3.53
CA THR A 147 -17.05 -14.68 -4.92
C THR A 147 -16.27 -15.70 -5.71
N GLU A 148 -16.74 -15.96 -6.93
CA GLU A 148 -16.16 -16.88 -7.90
C GLU A 148 -14.95 -16.28 -8.65
N ASP A 149 -14.39 -15.15 -8.19
CA ASP A 149 -13.12 -14.61 -8.67
C ASP A 149 -12.01 -15.70 -8.61
N PRO A 150 -11.46 -16.16 -9.75
CA PRO A 150 -10.53 -17.27 -9.78
C PRO A 150 -9.22 -17.00 -9.02
N LEU A 151 -8.81 -15.73 -8.90
CA LEU A 151 -7.63 -15.34 -8.14
C LEU A 151 -7.91 -15.43 -6.64
N LEU A 152 -9.07 -14.96 -6.18
CA LEU A 152 -9.48 -15.09 -4.78
C LEU A 152 -9.59 -16.57 -4.37
N GLN A 153 -10.22 -17.39 -5.20
CA GLN A 153 -10.39 -18.83 -4.93
C GLN A 153 -9.06 -19.54 -4.64
N GLY A 154 -8.02 -19.27 -5.44
CA GLY A 154 -6.69 -19.83 -5.20
C GLY A 154 -6.01 -19.30 -3.93
N ARG A 155 -6.23 -18.03 -3.58
CA ARG A 155 -5.65 -17.41 -2.37
C ARG A 155 -6.17 -18.03 -1.07
N ILE A 156 -7.43 -18.47 -1.03
CA ILE A 156 -8.01 -19.11 0.16
C ILE A 156 -7.19 -20.35 0.55
N PHE A 157 -6.80 -21.16 -0.44
CA PHE A 157 -5.91 -22.32 -0.22
C PHE A 157 -4.50 -21.88 0.19
N SER A 158 -3.88 -21.02 -0.63
CA SER A 158 -2.45 -20.69 -0.51
C SER A 158 -2.07 -20.13 0.87
N TYR A 159 -2.92 -19.28 1.44
CA TYR A 159 -2.60 -18.60 2.69
C TYR A 159 -2.76 -19.49 3.92
N LEU A 160 -3.50 -20.61 3.84
CA LEU A 160 -3.49 -21.61 4.91
C LEU A 160 -2.25 -22.49 4.81
N ASP A 161 -1.95 -22.98 3.60
CA ASP A 161 -0.83 -23.87 3.32
C ASP A 161 0.54 -23.24 3.66
N THR A 162 0.77 -21.99 3.22
CA THR A 162 2.07 -21.33 3.39
C THR A 162 2.48 -21.15 4.86
N GLN A 163 1.53 -21.13 5.81
CA GLN A 163 1.86 -20.99 7.23
C GLN A 163 2.52 -22.23 7.79
N LEU A 164 2.26 -23.41 7.22
CA LEU A 164 2.99 -24.64 7.57
C LEU A 164 4.49 -24.46 7.32
N ASN A 165 4.86 -23.83 6.20
CA ASN A 165 6.25 -23.51 5.90
C ASN A 165 6.81 -22.44 6.84
N ARG A 166 6.12 -21.29 6.98
CA ARG A 166 6.60 -20.15 7.79
C ARG A 166 6.76 -20.51 9.27
N HIS A 167 5.83 -21.29 9.83
CA HIS A 167 5.83 -21.67 11.24
C HIS A 167 6.60 -22.96 11.53
N GLY A 168 6.72 -23.86 10.53
CA GLY A 168 7.25 -25.20 10.73
C GLY A 168 6.30 -26.17 11.43
N GLY A 169 5.00 -25.86 11.50
CA GLY A 169 4.02 -26.71 12.17
C GLY A 169 2.57 -26.22 11.99
N PRO A 170 1.57 -27.01 12.42
CA PRO A 170 0.16 -26.72 12.16
C PRO A 170 -0.49 -25.78 13.19
N ASN A 171 0.17 -25.49 14.31
CA ASN A 171 -0.41 -24.76 15.44
C ASN A 171 -0.13 -23.24 15.42
N PHE A 172 0.11 -22.66 14.24
CA PHE A 172 0.47 -21.23 14.11
C PHE A 172 -0.62 -20.26 14.59
N GLU A 173 -1.89 -20.66 14.54
CA GLU A 173 -3.02 -19.87 15.08
C GLU A 173 -2.99 -19.75 16.62
N GLN A 174 -2.10 -20.50 17.29
CA GLN A 174 -1.90 -20.44 18.74
C GLN A 174 -0.86 -19.39 19.16
N LEU A 175 -0.13 -18.80 18.20
CA LEU A 175 0.79 -17.70 18.50
C LEU A 175 0.00 -16.48 19.01
N PRO A 176 0.52 -15.73 20.01
CA PRO A 176 -0.22 -14.62 20.63
C PRO A 176 -0.83 -13.63 19.64
N ILE A 177 -0.12 -13.27 18.57
CA ILE A 177 -0.59 -12.30 17.57
C ILE A 177 -1.69 -12.85 16.63
N ASN A 178 -1.75 -14.18 16.44
CA ASN A 178 -2.73 -14.82 15.55
C ASN A 178 -3.98 -15.30 16.31
N ARG A 179 -3.91 -15.37 17.64
CA ARG A 179 -5.01 -15.89 18.46
C ARG A 179 -6.23 -14.97 18.38
N PRO A 180 -7.44 -15.55 18.24
CA PRO A 180 -8.66 -14.78 18.37
C PRO A 180 -8.85 -14.31 19.82
N VAL A 181 -9.60 -13.22 19.98
CA VAL A 181 -10.01 -12.68 21.29
C VAL A 181 -11.26 -13.36 21.86
N VAL A 182 -11.73 -14.44 21.22
CA VAL A 182 -12.90 -15.23 21.61
C VAL A 182 -12.52 -16.68 21.94
N PRO A 183 -13.34 -17.42 22.72
CA PRO A 183 -13.09 -18.84 23.00
C PRO A 183 -12.99 -19.70 21.74
N ILE A 184 -12.13 -20.72 21.77
CA ILE A 184 -11.94 -21.70 20.69
C ILE A 184 -12.54 -23.04 21.11
N HIS A 185 -13.50 -23.53 20.34
CA HIS A 185 -14.16 -24.82 20.58
C HIS A 185 -14.22 -25.63 19.29
N ASN A 186 -13.35 -26.64 19.17
CA ASN A 186 -13.33 -27.58 18.05
C ASN A 186 -12.69 -28.92 18.48
N ASN A 187 -12.58 -29.84 17.51
CA ASN A 187 -11.99 -31.17 17.70
C ASN A 187 -10.58 -31.30 17.10
N ASN A 188 -9.93 -30.20 16.70
CA ASN A 188 -8.52 -30.25 16.29
C ASN A 188 -7.65 -30.65 17.50
N ARG A 189 -6.65 -31.50 17.28
CA ARG A 189 -5.77 -32.06 18.32
C ARG A 189 -4.33 -32.15 17.83
N ASP A 190 -3.43 -32.34 18.79
CA ASP A 190 -2.02 -32.68 18.59
C ASP A 190 -1.26 -31.66 17.72
N GLY A 191 -0.37 -32.16 16.83
CA GLY A 191 0.53 -31.34 16.02
C GLY A 191 1.72 -30.77 16.79
N ALA A 192 2.81 -30.47 16.08
CA ALA A 192 3.99 -29.83 16.68
C ALA A 192 3.63 -28.47 17.30
N GLY A 193 4.23 -28.15 18.45
CA GLY A 193 4.01 -26.87 19.14
C GLY A 193 2.61 -26.69 19.75
N GLN A 194 1.91 -27.79 20.07
CA GLN A 194 0.62 -27.71 20.76
C GLN A 194 0.76 -27.05 22.13
N ASN A 195 0.13 -25.89 22.32
CA ASN A 195 0.19 -25.09 23.54
C ASN A 195 -1.07 -25.23 24.42
N LEU A 196 -2.07 -26.00 24.00
CA LEU A 196 -3.32 -26.21 24.75
C LEU A 196 -3.40 -27.63 25.32
N ILE A 197 -3.94 -27.74 26.55
CA ILE A 197 -4.33 -29.02 27.16
C ILE A 197 -5.85 -29.16 27.07
N HIS A 198 -6.31 -29.99 26.13
CA HIS A 198 -7.73 -30.17 25.86
C HIS A 198 -8.40 -31.04 26.92
N LYS A 199 -9.49 -30.55 27.53
CA LYS A 199 -10.27 -31.31 28.53
C LYS A 199 -11.23 -32.33 27.91
N ASN A 200 -11.74 -32.07 26.71
CA ASN A 200 -12.63 -33.01 26.02
C ASN A 200 -11.82 -34.20 25.46
N THR A 201 -12.04 -35.37 26.04
CA THR A 201 -11.43 -36.66 25.65
C THR A 201 -12.17 -37.38 24.51
N ALA A 202 -13.37 -36.93 24.12
CA ALA A 202 -14.13 -37.44 22.99
C ALA A 202 -14.14 -36.42 21.83
N ALA A 203 -12.99 -36.26 21.17
CA ALA A 203 -12.76 -35.26 20.12
C ALA A 203 -13.30 -35.68 18.74
N TYR A 204 -14.59 -36.03 18.66
CA TYR A 204 -15.27 -36.43 17.41
C TYR A 204 -16.73 -35.99 17.41
N SER A 205 -17.39 -36.03 16.25
CA SER A 205 -18.81 -35.69 16.11
C SER A 205 -19.47 -36.58 15.05
N PRO A 206 -20.71 -37.07 15.28
CA PRO A 206 -21.51 -36.93 16.50
C PRO A 206 -20.93 -37.73 17.69
N ASN A 207 -21.20 -37.33 18.93
CA ASN A 207 -20.77 -38.04 20.13
C ASN A 207 -21.81 -37.90 21.27
N THR A 208 -21.83 -38.84 22.20
CA THR A 208 -22.63 -38.77 23.45
C THR A 208 -21.77 -38.62 24.70
N LEU A 209 -20.52 -39.11 24.67
CA LEU A 209 -19.59 -39.08 25.81
C LEU A 209 -19.22 -37.67 26.27
N ASN A 210 -19.31 -36.67 25.39
CA ASN A 210 -19.14 -35.26 25.71
C ASN A 210 -20.45 -34.47 25.50
N GLY A 211 -21.60 -35.14 25.61
CA GLY A 211 -22.93 -34.51 25.53
C GLY A 211 -23.26 -33.86 24.18
N GLY A 212 -22.63 -34.29 23.09
CA GLY A 212 -22.84 -33.71 21.75
C GLY A 212 -22.08 -32.40 21.51
N PHE A 213 -21.15 -32.01 22.39
CA PHE A 213 -20.31 -30.82 22.21
C PHE A 213 -18.95 -31.14 21.56
N PRO A 214 -18.33 -30.16 20.86
CA PRO A 214 -18.89 -28.84 20.50
C PRO A 214 -20.03 -28.97 19.48
N GLN A 215 -21.07 -28.14 19.61
CA GLN A 215 -22.24 -28.17 18.73
C GLN A 215 -21.91 -27.58 17.34
N GLN A 216 -22.58 -28.07 16.31
CA GLN A 216 -22.52 -27.49 14.97
C GLN A 216 -23.18 -26.11 14.97
N ALA A 217 -22.51 -25.12 14.39
CA ALA A 217 -23.06 -23.79 14.16
C ALA A 217 -23.29 -23.58 12.66
N ASN A 218 -24.39 -22.93 12.28
CA ASN A 218 -24.80 -22.71 10.89
C ASN A 218 -25.62 -21.42 10.75
N GLN A 219 -26.37 -21.25 9.65
CA GLN A 219 -27.18 -20.06 9.42
C GLN A 219 -28.17 -19.77 10.55
N THR A 220 -28.83 -20.78 11.11
CA THR A 220 -29.95 -20.66 12.06
C THR A 220 -29.58 -20.96 13.51
N SER A 221 -28.40 -21.52 13.77
CA SER A 221 -27.93 -21.87 15.11
C SER A 221 -26.48 -21.46 15.37
N GLY A 222 -26.21 -20.97 16.57
CA GLY A 222 -24.84 -20.72 17.05
C GLY A 222 -24.07 -19.60 16.31
N ARG A 223 -24.76 -18.73 15.55
CA ARG A 223 -24.15 -17.67 14.73
C ARG A 223 -23.05 -18.21 13.78
N GLY A 224 -23.24 -19.42 13.25
CA GLY A 224 -22.26 -20.03 12.36
C GLY A 224 -22.09 -19.25 11.06
N PHE A 225 -20.87 -19.34 10.49
CA PHE A 225 -20.64 -18.98 9.11
C PHE A 225 -21.54 -19.83 8.19
N PHE A 226 -21.99 -19.24 7.09
CA PHE A 226 -22.72 -19.93 6.04
C PHE A 226 -22.42 -19.24 4.72
N THR A 227 -22.22 -20.05 3.69
CA THR A 227 -22.14 -19.58 2.30
C THR A 227 -23.45 -18.89 1.92
N ALA A 228 -23.39 -17.79 1.16
CA ALA A 228 -24.59 -17.10 0.69
C ALA A 228 -25.51 -18.10 -0.04
N PRO A 229 -26.73 -18.35 0.46
CA PRO A 229 -27.55 -19.49 0.03
C PRO A 229 -28.07 -19.39 -1.41
N SER A 230 -28.05 -18.19 -1.99
CA SER A 230 -28.41 -17.92 -3.38
C SER A 230 -27.31 -18.29 -4.39
N ARG A 231 -26.08 -18.59 -3.93
CA ARG A 231 -24.98 -18.98 -4.82
C ARG A 231 -25.29 -20.31 -5.50
N THR A 232 -25.07 -20.36 -6.81
CA THR A 232 -25.27 -21.56 -7.62
C THR A 232 -24.09 -21.79 -8.55
N VAL A 233 -23.90 -23.03 -8.97
CA VAL A 233 -22.90 -23.42 -9.97
C VAL A 233 -23.63 -24.17 -11.06
N THR A 234 -23.40 -23.78 -12.32
CA THR A 234 -23.99 -24.39 -13.50
C THR A 234 -22.93 -24.59 -14.58
N GLY A 235 -23.11 -25.61 -15.43
CA GLY A 235 -22.21 -25.88 -16.56
C GLY A 235 -21.22 -27.02 -16.32
N ASN A 236 -20.25 -27.15 -17.22
CA ASN A 236 -19.26 -28.22 -17.19
C ASN A 236 -18.04 -27.85 -16.33
N LEU A 237 -17.34 -28.87 -15.81
CA LEU A 237 -16.02 -28.66 -15.21
C LEU A 237 -15.01 -28.31 -16.31
N VAL A 238 -14.47 -27.10 -16.26
CA VAL A 238 -13.56 -26.57 -17.29
C VAL A 238 -12.29 -25.99 -16.68
N ARG A 239 -11.17 -26.13 -17.41
CA ARG A 239 -9.96 -25.32 -17.21
C ARG A 239 -9.86 -24.31 -18.35
N GLY A 240 -10.64 -23.25 -18.25
CA GLY A 240 -10.66 -22.16 -19.22
C GLY A 240 -10.88 -20.82 -18.51
N LEU A 241 -10.48 -19.74 -19.17
CA LEU A 241 -10.79 -18.38 -18.72
C LEU A 241 -12.11 -17.94 -19.35
N SER A 242 -12.94 -17.23 -18.59
CA SER A 242 -14.16 -16.63 -19.11
C SER A 242 -13.81 -15.65 -20.22
N SER A 243 -14.58 -15.65 -21.31
CA SER A 243 -14.43 -14.66 -22.37
C SER A 243 -14.71 -13.23 -21.90
N THR A 244 -15.41 -13.07 -20.78
CA THR A 244 -15.68 -11.76 -20.14
C THR A 244 -14.41 -11.08 -19.60
N PHE A 245 -13.28 -11.79 -19.51
CA PHE A 245 -12.01 -11.27 -18.99
C PHE A 245 -11.06 -10.80 -20.11
N ASN A 246 -11.44 -10.94 -21.38
CA ASN A 246 -10.54 -10.76 -22.53
C ASN A 246 -10.13 -9.29 -22.83
N ASP A 247 -10.81 -8.30 -22.25
CA ASP A 247 -10.37 -6.90 -22.36
C ASP A 247 -9.29 -6.59 -21.32
N HIS A 248 -8.07 -6.40 -21.78
CA HIS A 248 -6.91 -6.09 -20.95
C HIS A 248 -6.40 -4.65 -21.13
N TRP A 249 -7.08 -3.81 -21.91
CA TRP A 249 -6.52 -2.53 -22.36
C TRP A 249 -7.41 -1.31 -22.07
N SER A 250 -8.74 -1.47 -22.02
CA SER A 250 -9.64 -0.34 -21.75
C SER A 250 -9.43 0.25 -20.36
N GLN A 251 -9.36 -0.55 -19.30
CA GLN A 251 -9.14 0.01 -17.96
C GLN A 251 -7.74 0.60 -17.73
N PRO A 252 -6.64 0.04 -18.27
CA PRO A 252 -5.36 0.76 -18.30
C PRO A 252 -5.44 2.11 -19.02
N ARG A 253 -6.25 2.23 -20.09
CA ARG A 253 -6.48 3.51 -20.78
C ARG A 253 -7.29 4.47 -19.91
N LEU A 254 -8.36 3.99 -19.25
CA LEU A 254 -9.12 4.75 -18.26
C LEU A 254 -8.23 5.32 -17.17
N PHE A 255 -7.35 4.48 -16.60
CA PHE A 255 -6.38 4.89 -15.59
C PHE A 255 -5.46 5.98 -16.13
N TYR A 256 -4.83 5.78 -17.29
CA TYR A 256 -3.92 6.77 -17.89
C TYR A 256 -4.59 8.11 -18.17
N ASN A 257 -5.82 8.09 -18.72
CA ASN A 257 -6.58 9.31 -18.99
C ASN A 257 -6.92 10.09 -17.70
N SER A 258 -7.00 9.40 -16.56
CA SER A 258 -7.39 9.97 -15.26
C SER A 258 -6.21 10.49 -14.43
N LEU A 259 -5.00 10.41 -14.98
CA LEU A 259 -3.80 11.01 -14.41
C LEU A 259 -3.63 12.45 -14.89
N GLU A 260 -3.07 13.31 -14.03
CA GLU A 260 -2.65 14.64 -14.43
C GLU A 260 -1.52 14.56 -15.47
N PRO A 261 -1.34 15.56 -16.35
CA PRO A 261 -0.30 15.53 -17.39
C PRO A 261 1.11 15.24 -16.86
N VAL A 262 1.43 15.74 -15.65
CA VAL A 262 2.71 15.49 -14.99
C VAL A 262 2.83 14.04 -14.53
N GLU A 263 1.77 13.44 -14.00
CA GLU A 263 1.72 12.03 -13.59
C GLU A 263 1.80 11.09 -14.79
N GLN A 264 1.15 11.44 -15.91
CA GLN A 264 1.31 10.73 -17.18
C GLN A 264 2.77 10.72 -17.63
N GLN A 265 3.47 11.84 -17.49
CA GLN A 265 4.89 11.94 -17.82
C GLN A 265 5.76 11.09 -16.88
N PHE A 266 5.47 11.05 -15.57
CA PHE A 266 6.17 10.16 -14.64
C PHE A 266 5.95 8.69 -14.97
N LEU A 267 4.72 8.29 -15.26
CA LEU A 267 4.41 6.93 -15.68
C LEU A 267 5.20 6.54 -16.92
N ILE A 268 5.27 7.41 -17.93
CA ILE A 268 6.03 7.15 -19.16
C ILE A 268 7.52 7.09 -18.87
N ASN A 269 8.06 7.96 -18.02
CA ASN A 269 9.48 7.94 -17.63
C ASN A 269 9.83 6.66 -16.87
N ALA A 270 8.96 6.17 -15.98
CA ALA A 270 9.14 4.90 -15.31
C ALA A 270 9.17 3.73 -16.31
N ILE A 271 8.25 3.70 -17.28
CA ILE A 271 8.26 2.67 -18.33
C ILE A 271 9.53 2.76 -19.18
N ARG A 272 9.96 3.96 -19.57
CA ARG A 272 11.21 4.18 -20.31
C ARG A 272 12.41 3.64 -19.54
N PHE A 273 12.52 4.00 -18.26
CA PHE A 273 13.57 3.53 -17.37
C PHE A 273 13.62 2.00 -17.33
N GLU A 274 12.51 1.34 -16.99
CA GLU A 274 12.47 -0.13 -16.89
C GLU A 274 12.79 -0.80 -18.23
N THR A 275 12.13 -0.36 -19.30
CA THR A 275 12.27 -0.99 -20.62
C THR A 275 13.62 -0.75 -21.28
N SER A 276 14.36 0.31 -20.92
CA SER A 276 15.72 0.52 -21.42
C SER A 276 16.72 -0.53 -20.91
N HIS A 277 16.45 -1.16 -19.75
CA HIS A 277 17.28 -2.23 -19.20
C HIS A 277 17.09 -3.57 -19.91
N LEU A 278 16.00 -3.73 -20.67
CA LEU A 278 15.76 -4.96 -21.44
C LEU A 278 16.85 -5.14 -22.51
N GLN A 279 17.42 -6.34 -22.58
CA GLN A 279 18.44 -6.66 -23.59
C GLN A 279 17.80 -7.16 -24.90
N SER A 280 16.69 -7.88 -24.82
CA SER A 280 16.02 -8.44 -25.99
C SER A 280 15.19 -7.40 -26.75
N THR A 281 15.59 -7.12 -27.99
CA THR A 281 14.82 -6.27 -28.92
C THR A 281 13.42 -6.82 -29.15
N THR A 282 13.25 -8.14 -29.26
CA THR A 282 11.94 -8.78 -29.42
C THR A 282 11.03 -8.49 -28.24
N VAL A 283 11.57 -8.55 -27.01
CA VAL A 283 10.78 -8.23 -25.81
C VAL A 283 10.38 -6.75 -25.80
N LYS A 284 11.29 -5.83 -26.15
CA LYS A 284 10.94 -4.40 -26.30
C LYS A 284 9.82 -4.19 -27.33
N GLN A 285 9.91 -4.84 -28.49
CA GLN A 285 8.86 -4.76 -29.53
C GLN A 285 7.52 -5.28 -29.01
N ASN A 286 7.51 -6.39 -28.26
CA ASN A 286 6.29 -6.95 -27.69
C ASN A 286 5.68 -6.02 -26.63
N VAL A 287 6.50 -5.39 -25.79
CA VAL A 287 6.04 -4.37 -24.83
C VAL A 287 5.39 -3.19 -25.56
N LEU A 288 6.05 -2.66 -26.59
CA LEU A 288 5.50 -1.55 -27.38
C LEU A 288 4.19 -1.92 -28.07
N GLN A 289 4.04 -3.16 -28.55
CA GLN A 289 2.77 -3.66 -29.09
C GLN A 289 1.64 -3.66 -28.04
N GLN A 290 1.93 -4.08 -26.81
CA GLN A 290 0.92 -4.08 -25.74
C GLN A 290 0.57 -2.67 -25.27
N LEU A 291 1.57 -1.79 -25.12
CA LEU A 291 1.34 -0.37 -24.79
C LEU A 291 0.51 0.31 -25.89
N ASN A 292 0.77 -0.02 -27.15
CA ASN A 292 0.04 0.55 -28.28
C ASN A 292 -1.44 0.21 -28.23
N ARG A 293 -1.86 -0.95 -27.71
CA ARG A 293 -3.29 -1.28 -27.56
C ARG A 293 -4.00 -0.44 -26.49
N ILE A 294 -3.25 0.15 -25.56
CA ILE A 294 -3.75 1.08 -24.54
C ILE A 294 -3.79 2.51 -25.11
N SER A 295 -2.64 2.97 -25.60
CA SER A 295 -2.46 4.32 -26.14
C SER A 295 -1.26 4.36 -27.09
N ASN A 296 -1.50 4.80 -28.32
CA ASN A 296 -0.41 5.02 -29.28
C ASN A 296 0.55 6.14 -28.84
N ASP A 297 0.07 7.16 -28.12
CA ASP A 297 0.92 8.23 -27.57
C ASP A 297 1.94 7.66 -26.57
N VAL A 298 1.47 6.83 -25.64
CA VAL A 298 2.32 6.17 -24.65
C VAL A 298 3.36 5.30 -25.35
N ALA A 299 2.93 4.45 -26.28
CA ALA A 299 3.83 3.59 -27.04
C ALA A 299 4.88 4.40 -27.83
N THR A 300 4.47 5.50 -28.46
CA THR A 300 5.36 6.39 -29.23
C THR A 300 6.42 7.05 -28.35
N ARG A 301 5.99 7.60 -27.21
CA ARG A 301 6.89 8.27 -26.26
C ARG A 301 7.85 7.28 -25.60
N VAL A 302 7.44 6.05 -25.32
CA VAL A 302 8.34 5.01 -24.81
C VAL A 302 9.31 4.55 -25.91
N ALA A 303 8.82 4.28 -27.12
CA ALA A 303 9.63 3.82 -28.25
C ALA A 303 10.77 4.80 -28.59
N SER A 304 10.53 6.11 -28.47
CA SER A 304 11.55 7.13 -28.74
C SER A 304 12.77 7.00 -27.84
N ALA A 305 12.59 6.68 -26.55
CA ALA A 305 13.69 6.48 -25.61
C ALA A 305 14.44 5.15 -25.86
N LEU A 306 13.76 4.17 -26.45
CA LEU A 306 14.34 2.88 -26.81
C LEU A 306 15.05 2.89 -28.16
N GLY A 307 15.00 4.00 -28.91
CA GLY A 307 15.53 4.08 -30.27
C GLY A 307 14.76 3.22 -31.27
N MET A 308 13.46 3.03 -31.04
CA MET A 308 12.60 2.14 -31.82
C MET A 308 11.44 2.91 -32.45
N SER A 309 10.85 2.36 -33.51
CA SER A 309 9.58 2.85 -34.06
C SER A 309 8.41 2.22 -33.32
N ALA A 310 7.43 3.04 -32.92
CA ALA A 310 6.19 2.53 -32.37
C ALA A 310 5.35 1.84 -33.46
N PRO A 311 4.55 0.82 -33.10
CA PRO A 311 3.54 0.27 -33.99
C PRO A 311 2.56 1.33 -34.48
N LYS A 312 1.89 1.06 -35.60
CA LYS A 312 0.75 1.90 -36.05
C LYS A 312 -0.37 1.86 -35.00
N PRO A 313 -1.16 2.94 -34.85
CA PRO A 313 -2.30 2.97 -33.94
C PRO A 313 -3.23 1.77 -34.15
N ASP A 314 -3.63 1.13 -33.06
CA ASP A 314 -4.64 0.07 -33.01
C ASP A 314 -5.79 0.58 -32.13
N PRO A 315 -6.85 1.19 -32.72
CA PRO A 315 -7.85 1.92 -31.97
C PRO A 315 -8.86 1.04 -31.23
N THR A 316 -8.73 -0.28 -31.28
CA THR A 316 -9.72 -1.25 -30.76
C THR A 316 -10.19 -0.95 -29.33
N PHE A 317 -9.29 -0.49 -28.45
CA PHE A 317 -9.59 -0.19 -27.03
C PHE A 317 -9.34 1.27 -26.64
N TYR A 318 -9.16 2.17 -27.62
CA TYR A 318 -8.93 3.57 -27.33
C TYR A 318 -10.22 4.27 -26.94
N HIS A 319 -10.17 5.06 -25.86
CA HIS A 319 -11.26 5.93 -25.46
C HIS A 319 -10.73 7.12 -24.64
N ASN A 320 -11.58 8.11 -24.40
CA ASN A 320 -11.23 9.33 -23.66
C ASN A 320 -11.92 9.44 -22.29
N ASN A 321 -12.63 8.39 -21.86
CA ASN A 321 -13.23 8.34 -20.52
C ASN A 321 -12.16 8.50 -19.42
N VAL A 322 -12.58 9.13 -18.33
CA VAL A 322 -11.82 9.35 -17.09
C VAL A 322 -12.65 8.87 -15.89
N THR A 323 -12.01 8.68 -14.75
CA THR A 323 -12.66 8.37 -13.47
C THR A 323 -11.96 9.11 -12.33
N GLN A 324 -12.73 9.54 -11.34
CA GLN A 324 -12.26 10.25 -10.17
C GLN A 324 -11.44 9.35 -9.24
N GLY A 325 -10.72 9.98 -8.30
CA GLY A 325 -10.03 9.23 -7.25
C GLY A 325 -8.76 8.51 -7.72
N ILE A 326 -8.28 8.72 -8.95
CA ILE A 326 -7.06 8.09 -9.48
C ILE A 326 -5.81 8.95 -9.32
N SER A 327 -5.86 10.25 -9.61
CA SER A 327 -4.68 11.12 -9.48
C SER A 327 -4.21 11.22 -8.01
N ILE A 328 -2.89 11.19 -7.79
CA ILE A 328 -2.23 11.48 -6.50
C ILE A 328 -1.98 12.98 -6.38
N THR A 329 -1.57 13.65 -7.45
CA THR A 329 -1.18 15.07 -7.44
C THR A 329 -2.36 16.05 -7.50
N ASN A 330 -3.57 15.57 -7.74
CA ASN A 330 -4.76 16.41 -7.71
C ASN A 330 -5.16 16.72 -6.25
N GLY A 331 -4.93 17.96 -5.83
CA GLY A 331 -5.28 18.48 -4.50
C GLY A 331 -4.06 18.72 -3.59
N THR A 332 -4.34 18.99 -2.32
CA THR A 332 -3.33 19.20 -1.28
C THR A 332 -3.48 18.17 -0.18
N LEU A 333 -2.41 17.90 0.57
CA LEU A 333 -2.52 17.06 1.77
C LEU A 333 -3.47 17.72 2.78
N PRO A 334 -4.39 16.95 3.41
CA PRO A 334 -5.31 17.46 4.43
C PRO A 334 -4.61 17.86 5.73
N THR A 335 -3.37 17.40 5.93
CA THR A 335 -2.52 17.74 7.08
C THR A 335 -1.05 17.71 6.66
N ILE A 336 -0.23 18.52 7.33
CA ILE A 336 1.24 18.53 7.19
C ILE A 336 1.94 17.92 8.41
N ALA A 337 1.18 17.43 9.40
CA ALA A 337 1.76 16.80 10.57
C ALA A 337 2.64 15.62 10.17
N MET A 338 3.78 15.47 10.86
CA MET A 338 4.85 14.51 10.58
C MET A 338 5.68 14.75 9.32
N LEU A 339 5.38 15.74 8.48
CA LEU A 339 6.30 16.10 7.39
C LEU A 339 7.61 16.66 7.97
N LYS A 340 8.71 16.35 7.29
CA LYS A 340 10.07 16.55 7.76
C LYS A 340 10.69 17.80 7.14
N VAL A 341 11.25 18.68 7.97
CA VAL A 341 11.95 19.88 7.51
C VAL A 341 13.42 19.83 7.92
N GLY A 342 14.31 19.86 6.93
CA GLY A 342 15.75 20.01 7.14
C GLY A 342 16.15 21.48 7.18
N ILE A 343 16.71 21.95 8.30
CA ILE A 343 17.25 23.30 8.41
C ILE A 343 18.77 23.23 8.33
N LEU A 344 19.32 23.66 7.20
CA LEU A 344 20.76 23.69 6.94
C LEU A 344 21.35 24.96 7.56
N THR A 345 22.30 24.79 8.48
CA THR A 345 22.91 25.89 9.25
C THR A 345 24.43 25.70 9.41
N THR A 346 25.10 26.59 10.15
CA THR A 346 26.55 26.53 10.37
C THR A 346 26.94 26.74 11.83
N THR A 347 27.99 26.03 12.26
CA THR A 347 28.58 26.05 13.61
C THR A 347 30.03 26.50 13.65
N ILE A 348 30.64 26.81 12.50
CA ILE A 348 32.08 27.07 12.37
C ILE A 348 32.42 28.44 11.74
N SER A 349 31.41 29.27 11.45
CA SER A 349 31.60 30.60 10.88
C SER A 349 31.44 31.72 11.92
N ASN A 350 31.87 32.93 11.55
CA ASN A 350 31.60 34.16 12.34
C ASN A 350 30.10 34.46 12.45
N SER A 351 29.27 33.94 11.56
CA SER A 351 27.80 34.05 11.58
C SER A 351 27.11 32.93 12.36
N SER A 352 27.84 31.96 12.90
CA SER A 352 27.29 30.74 13.55
C SER A 352 26.28 31.03 14.65
N ALA A 353 26.53 32.02 15.52
CA ALA A 353 25.58 32.39 16.57
C ALA A 353 24.22 32.83 16.00
N SER A 354 24.22 33.69 14.98
CA SER A 354 23.00 34.16 14.31
C SER A 354 22.31 33.03 13.52
N ALA A 355 23.09 32.17 12.85
CA ALA A 355 22.59 31.03 12.08
C ALA A 355 21.90 30.01 12.99
N MET A 356 22.51 29.68 14.13
CA MET A 356 21.95 28.76 15.12
C MET A 356 20.73 29.33 15.83
N SER A 357 20.71 30.63 16.12
CA SER A 357 19.51 31.30 16.66
C SER A 357 18.34 31.19 15.67
N GLN A 358 18.57 31.53 14.40
CA GLN A 358 17.54 31.44 13.35
C GLN A 358 17.03 30.00 13.19
N ALA A 359 17.93 29.01 13.16
CA ALA A 359 17.56 27.60 13.05
C ALA A 359 16.70 27.15 14.24
N THR A 360 17.06 27.55 15.46
CA THR A 360 16.31 27.22 16.68
C THR A 360 14.92 27.86 16.66
N ASP A 361 14.82 29.15 16.29
CA ASP A 361 13.55 29.86 16.19
C ASP A 361 12.62 29.27 15.13
N LEU A 362 13.18 28.83 13.99
CA LEU A 362 12.43 28.12 12.96
C LEU A 362 11.95 26.75 13.46
N LYS A 363 12.83 25.97 14.09
CA LYS A 363 12.48 24.67 14.68
C LYS A 363 11.35 24.80 15.69
N THR A 364 11.42 25.76 16.61
CA THR A 364 10.37 25.99 17.61
C THR A 364 9.03 26.38 16.98
N ARG A 365 9.02 27.17 15.89
CA ARG A 365 7.78 27.55 15.20
C ARG A 365 7.19 26.38 14.43
N LEU A 366 7.97 25.75 13.57
CA LEU A 366 7.51 24.65 12.71
C LEU A 366 7.07 23.43 13.54
N ALA A 367 7.75 23.12 14.65
CA ALA A 367 7.34 22.03 15.53
C ALA A 367 5.97 22.26 16.20
N LYS A 368 5.57 23.51 16.44
CA LYS A 368 4.21 23.82 16.97
C LYS A 368 3.11 23.47 15.97
N ASP A 369 3.44 23.47 14.68
CA ASP A 369 2.53 23.09 13.59
C ASP A 369 2.58 21.59 13.28
N GLY A 370 3.28 20.79 14.10
CA GLY A 370 3.34 19.32 13.98
C GLY A 370 4.39 18.80 13.00
N LEU A 371 5.27 19.65 12.48
CA LEU A 371 6.38 19.24 11.60
C LEU A 371 7.54 18.64 12.40
N VAL A 372 8.23 17.66 11.81
CA VAL A 372 9.44 17.06 12.36
C VAL A 372 10.66 17.80 11.82
N VAL A 373 11.30 18.61 12.67
CA VAL A 373 12.38 19.49 12.23
C VAL A 373 13.74 18.96 12.65
N THR A 374 14.65 18.87 11.68
CA THR A 374 16.04 18.44 11.86
C THR A 374 16.97 19.60 11.52
N ILE A 375 17.74 20.08 12.50
CA ILE A 375 18.81 21.06 12.28
C ILE A 375 20.08 20.33 11.85
N VAL A 376 20.60 20.69 10.69
CA VAL A 376 21.78 20.09 10.06
C VAL A 376 22.93 21.08 10.06
N ALA A 377 24.10 20.68 10.55
CA ALA A 377 25.32 21.49 10.52
C ALA A 377 26.57 20.64 10.28
N GLU A 378 27.76 21.23 10.35
CA GLU A 378 29.02 20.54 10.06
C GLU A 378 29.37 19.47 11.11
N ARG A 379 29.04 19.75 12.38
CA ARG A 379 29.30 18.87 13.52
C ARG A 379 28.15 18.95 14.51
N LEU A 380 28.04 17.95 15.38
CA LEU A 380 27.12 18.01 16.51
C LEU A 380 27.54 19.11 17.48
N ALA A 381 26.56 19.90 17.89
CA ALA A 381 26.64 20.96 18.89
C ALA A 381 25.25 21.07 19.54
N THR A 382 25.14 21.84 20.64
CA THR A 382 23.84 22.07 21.28
C THR A 382 22.83 22.60 20.25
N GLY A 383 21.72 21.88 20.09
CA GLY A 383 20.65 22.23 19.14
C GLY A 383 20.81 21.69 17.71
N VAL A 384 21.92 21.02 17.38
CA VAL A 384 22.12 20.35 16.08
C VAL A 384 21.71 18.88 16.19
N ASP A 385 20.84 18.43 15.29
CA ASP A 385 20.30 17.06 15.30
C ASP A 385 21.10 16.12 14.40
N LYS A 386 21.63 16.62 13.28
CA LYS A 386 22.34 15.81 12.27
C LYS A 386 23.53 16.55 11.68
N THR A 387 24.54 15.82 11.23
CA THR A 387 25.67 16.40 10.51
C THR A 387 25.42 16.41 8.99
N TYR A 388 26.03 17.32 8.24
CA TYR A 388 25.99 17.31 6.76
C TYR A 388 26.48 15.98 6.17
N SER A 389 27.45 15.33 6.81
CA SER A 389 27.93 14.02 6.35
C SER A 389 26.86 12.93 6.46
N ALA A 390 25.91 13.05 7.38
CA ALA A 390 24.86 12.05 7.62
C ALA A 390 23.50 12.42 6.99
N ALA A 391 23.24 13.70 6.77
CA ALA A 391 21.99 14.20 6.19
C ALA A 391 21.95 14.01 4.67
N ASP A 392 20.79 13.74 4.11
CA ASP A 392 20.52 13.66 2.67
C ASP A 392 19.19 14.33 2.34
N ALA A 393 19.00 14.82 1.11
CA ALA A 393 17.75 15.47 0.70
C ALA A 393 16.54 14.54 0.92
N THR A 394 16.71 13.23 0.73
CA THR A 394 15.65 12.22 0.91
C THR A 394 15.18 12.07 2.36
N ASP A 395 15.87 12.68 3.34
CA ASP A 395 15.41 12.73 4.73
C ASP A 395 14.24 13.71 4.94
N PHE A 396 14.02 14.64 4.01
CA PHE A 396 13.20 15.84 4.23
C PHE A 396 12.13 16.01 3.15
N ASP A 397 10.96 16.49 3.56
CA ASP A 397 9.89 16.95 2.67
C ASP A 397 10.09 18.42 2.24
N ALA A 398 10.86 19.18 3.03
CA ALA A 398 11.28 20.54 2.72
C ALA A 398 12.67 20.84 3.30
N VAL A 399 13.45 21.67 2.60
CA VAL A 399 14.77 22.11 3.02
C VAL A 399 14.79 23.64 3.15
N VAL A 400 15.36 24.15 4.25
CA VAL A 400 15.49 25.59 4.53
C VAL A 400 16.95 25.89 4.86
N VAL A 401 17.50 26.92 4.26
CA VAL A 401 18.87 27.39 4.53
C VAL A 401 18.82 28.64 5.40
N THR A 402 19.60 28.68 6.48
CA THR A 402 19.71 29.90 7.31
C THR A 402 20.57 30.95 6.61
N SER A 403 20.24 32.23 6.78
CA SER A 403 20.99 33.32 6.11
C SER A 403 22.44 33.38 6.58
N GLY A 404 22.71 32.98 7.82
CA GLY A 404 24.06 32.91 8.36
C GLY A 404 24.89 31.77 7.75
N ALA A 405 24.27 30.65 7.36
CA ALA A 405 24.94 29.58 6.63
C ALA A 405 25.25 29.96 5.18
N ASP A 406 24.30 30.59 4.50
CA ASP A 406 24.51 31.13 3.16
C ASP A 406 25.66 32.16 3.15
N ALA A 407 25.61 33.14 4.07
CA ALA A 407 26.67 34.13 4.22
C ALA A 407 28.05 33.56 4.64
N ALA A 408 28.08 32.34 5.18
CA ALA A 408 29.31 31.64 5.52
C ALA A 408 29.94 30.92 4.31
N GLY A 409 29.30 30.94 3.14
CA GLY A 409 29.82 30.32 1.91
C GLY A 409 29.86 28.80 1.98
N ILE A 410 29.09 28.15 2.88
CA ILE A 410 29.15 26.69 3.04
C ILE A 410 28.60 25.93 1.82
N PHE A 411 27.85 26.63 0.96
CA PHE A 411 27.31 26.13 -0.30
C PHE A 411 28.17 26.53 -1.51
N ASP A 412 29.31 27.17 -1.30
CA ASP A 412 30.22 27.51 -2.40
C ASP A 412 30.87 26.23 -2.95
N LEU A 413 30.94 26.10 -4.29
CA LEU A 413 31.55 24.94 -4.96
C LEU A 413 33.04 24.75 -4.60
N THR A 414 33.71 25.80 -4.13
CA THR A 414 35.11 25.80 -3.72
C THR A 414 35.31 25.62 -2.22
N ALA A 415 34.24 25.58 -1.43
CA ALA A 415 34.33 25.41 0.01
C ALA A 415 34.88 24.02 0.35
N SER A 416 35.95 23.98 1.13
CA SER A 416 36.54 22.76 1.66
C SER A 416 36.26 22.63 3.15
N SER A 417 35.86 21.45 3.59
CA SER A 417 35.62 21.14 4.99
C SER A 417 36.33 19.84 5.36
N SER A 418 36.84 19.73 6.59
CA SER A 418 37.31 18.46 7.13
C SER A 418 36.18 17.59 7.70
N PHE A 419 34.95 18.14 7.79
CA PHE A 419 33.80 17.44 8.38
C PHE A 419 32.95 16.68 7.35
N TYR A 420 33.07 16.99 6.06
CA TYR A 420 32.30 16.35 4.99
C TYR A 420 33.00 16.52 3.64
N PRO A 421 32.72 15.62 2.68
CA PRO A 421 33.30 15.73 1.34
C PRO A 421 32.81 16.99 0.59
N PRO A 422 33.57 17.48 -0.41
CA PRO A 422 33.19 18.64 -1.21
C PRO A 422 31.78 18.53 -1.79
N MET A 423 31.10 19.68 -1.90
CA MET A 423 29.72 19.82 -2.39
C MET A 423 28.64 19.11 -1.55
N ARG A 424 28.97 18.49 -0.41
CA ARG A 424 27.95 17.75 0.37
C ARG A 424 26.75 18.61 0.78
N PRO A 425 26.89 19.86 1.26
CA PRO A 425 25.73 20.70 1.57
C PRO A 425 24.84 21.02 0.37
N LEU A 426 25.40 21.12 -0.85
CA LEU A 426 24.65 21.37 -2.09
C LEU A 426 23.87 20.14 -2.59
N GLN A 427 24.19 18.95 -2.10
CA GLN A 427 23.48 17.71 -2.45
C GLN A 427 22.27 17.44 -1.57
N ILE A 428 22.09 18.25 -0.52
CA ILE A 428 20.96 18.20 0.42
C ILE A 428 20.03 19.34 0.04
#